data_AF-A0AA36H805-F1
#
_entry.id   AF-A0AA36H805-F1
#
_cell.length_a   1.000
_cell.length_b   1.000
_cell.length_c   1.000
_cell.angle_alpha   90.00
_cell.angle_beta   90.00
_cell.angle_gamma   90.00
#
_symmetry.space_group_name_H-M   'P 1'
#
loop_
_entity.id
_entity.type
_entity.pdbx_description
1 polymer ?
#
loop_
_entity_poly.entity_id
_entity_poly.type
_entity_poly.pdbx_seq_one_letter_code
_entity_poly.pdbx_strand_id
1 'polypeptide(L)'
;MIQQMQVRCPDCRGEGTRIPESDRSHCKGEKSEEVEKILEVHVEPGVEHNDKATFPREGDQSDPDIDGEGDDLIAKKTISLNEALCGYKIPLEHLDGRTLILKNKPGDIITPDCFVV
;
A
#
# COMPACT_ATOMS: atom_id res chain seq x y z
N MET A 1 37.37 -17.98 -22.67
CA MET A 1 36.38 -17.31 -21.80
C MET A 1 36.43 -15.84 -22.11
N ILE A 2 35.29 -15.22 -22.41
CA ILE A 2 35.21 -13.78 -22.71
C ILE A 2 34.28 -13.14 -21.68
N GLN A 3 34.71 -12.05 -21.07
CA GLN A 3 33.91 -11.27 -20.14
C GLN A 3 33.44 -10.02 -20.88
N GLN A 4 32.13 -9.88 -21.06
CA GLN A 4 31.53 -8.63 -21.55
C GLN A 4 31.08 -7.78 -20.38
N MET A 5 31.56 -6.55 -20.34
CA MET A 5 31.08 -5.49 -19.47
C MET A 5 30.01 -4.69 -20.23
N GLN A 6 28.80 -4.63 -19.69
CA GLN A 6 27.72 -3.82 -20.26
C GLN A 6 27.82 -2.40 -19.70
N VAL A 7 27.84 -1.41 -20.59
CA VAL A 7 27.79 0.01 -20.23
C VAL A 7 26.35 0.49 -20.34
N ARG A 8 25.90 1.34 -19.41
CA ARG A 8 24.54 1.91 -19.44
C ARG A 8 24.36 2.73 -20.71
N CYS A 9 23.20 2.61 -21.35
CA CYS A 9 22.85 3.38 -22.55
C CYS A 9 22.99 4.89 -22.27
N PRO A 10 23.72 5.66 -23.09
CA PRO A 10 23.92 7.09 -22.86
C PRO A 10 22.61 7.89 -22.97
N ASP A 11 21.64 7.40 -23.75
CA ASP A 11 20.37 8.09 -24.01
C ASP A 11 19.31 7.87 -22.91
N CYS A 12 19.21 6.65 -22.34
CA CYS A 12 18.19 6.32 -21.34
C CYS A 12 18.75 5.92 -19.97
N ARG A 13 20.07 5.87 -19.81
CA ARG A 13 20.80 5.50 -18.58
C ARG A 13 20.34 4.22 -17.88
N GLY A 14 19.60 3.35 -18.58
CA GLY A 14 19.05 2.10 -18.05
C GLY A 14 17.56 2.15 -17.66
N GLU A 15 16.87 3.29 -17.78
CA GLU A 15 15.45 3.43 -17.42
C GLU A 15 14.47 3.02 -18.54
N GLY A 16 14.98 2.78 -19.76
CA GLY A 16 14.18 2.26 -20.87
C GLY A 16 13.14 3.22 -21.47
N THR A 17 12.96 4.41 -20.90
CA THR A 17 11.98 5.42 -21.35
C THR A 17 12.61 6.81 -21.43
N ARG A 18 12.11 7.65 -22.34
CA ARG A 18 12.56 9.05 -22.52
C ARG A 18 11.39 9.99 -22.26
N ILE A 19 11.44 10.68 -21.12
CA ILE A 19 10.44 11.69 -20.76
C ILE A 19 10.78 13.01 -21.47
N PRO A 20 9.85 13.61 -22.23
CA PRO A 20 10.05 14.91 -22.90
C PRO A 20 10.22 16.04 -21.89
N GLU A 21 10.96 17.09 -22.27
CA GLU A 21 11.38 18.17 -21.36
C GLU A 21 10.20 18.99 -20.80
N SER A 22 9.11 19.11 -21.56
CA SER A 22 7.88 19.78 -21.14
C SER A 22 7.16 19.08 -19.97
N ASP A 23 7.32 17.77 -19.85
CA ASP A 23 6.66 16.93 -18.83
C ASP A 23 7.55 16.71 -17.59
N ARG A 24 8.72 17.36 -17.53
CA ARG A 24 9.66 17.29 -16.39
C ARG A 24 9.42 18.39 -15.35
N SER A 25 8.17 18.82 -15.17
CA SER A 25 7.85 20.05 -14.44
C SER A 25 7.96 19.96 -12.91
N HIS A 26 8.11 18.78 -12.32
CA HIS A 26 8.23 18.62 -10.86
C HIS A 26 9.41 17.72 -10.44
N CYS A 27 9.49 16.50 -10.95
CA CYS A 27 10.49 15.51 -10.53
C CYS A 27 11.73 15.42 -11.45
N LYS A 28 11.93 16.35 -12.41
CA LYS A 28 13.05 16.36 -13.39
C LYS A 28 13.31 15.03 -14.12
N GLY A 29 12.35 14.10 -14.11
CA GLY A 29 12.48 12.75 -14.67
C GLY A 29 13.00 11.69 -13.70
N GLU A 30 13.22 12.02 -12.43
CA GLU A 30 13.73 11.12 -11.38
C GLU A 30 12.61 10.37 -10.62
N LYS A 31 11.34 10.59 -11.00
CA LYS A 31 10.12 9.96 -10.45
C LYS A 31 9.83 10.21 -8.97
N SER A 32 10.77 10.78 -8.22
CA SER A 32 10.62 11.22 -6.83
C SER A 32 10.98 12.70 -6.68
N GLU A 33 10.43 13.32 -5.64
CA GLU A 33 10.82 14.67 -5.18
C GLU A 33 11.04 14.64 -3.68
N GLU A 34 12.16 15.19 -3.20
CA GLU A 34 12.46 15.30 -1.77
C GLU A 34 11.63 16.46 -1.18
N VAL A 35 10.69 16.14 -0.30
CA VAL A 35 9.80 17.13 0.33
C VAL A 35 10.08 17.21 1.82
N GLU A 36 10.51 18.39 2.30
CA GLU A 36 10.68 18.65 3.73
C GLU A 36 9.33 19.02 4.38
N LYS A 37 8.88 18.22 5.36
CA LYS A 37 7.62 18.46 6.08
C LYS A 37 7.85 18.50 7.59
N ILE A 38 7.31 19.52 8.25
CA ILE A 38 7.39 19.69 9.70
C ILE A 38 6.26 18.88 10.34
N LEU A 39 6.61 18.02 11.30
CA LEU A 39 5.68 17.17 12.04
C LEU A 39 5.60 17.57 13.51
N GLU A 40 4.40 17.88 13.97
CA GLU A 40 4.14 18.23 15.35
C GLU A 40 3.68 17.00 16.14
N VAL A 41 4.45 16.60 17.14
CA VAL A 41 4.16 15.43 18.00
C VAL A 41 3.71 15.91 19.37
N HIS A 42 2.50 15.56 19.77
CA HIS A 42 2.00 15.86 21.11
C HIS A 42 2.32 14.70 22.06
N VAL A 43 3.03 14.97 23.16
CA VAL A 43 3.43 13.96 24.14
C VAL A 43 2.56 14.09 25.38
N GLU A 44 1.71 13.09 25.63
CA GLU A 44 0.86 13.08 26.82
C GLU A 44 1.64 12.66 28.10
N PRO A 45 1.26 13.19 29.28
CA PRO A 45 1.91 12.82 30.53
C PRO A 45 1.61 11.36 30.89
N GLY A 46 2.66 10.54 31.00
CA GLY A 46 2.57 9.11 31.29
C GLY A 46 3.16 8.19 30.21
N VAL A 47 3.66 8.75 29.11
CA VAL A 47 4.35 7.97 28.07
C VAL A 47 5.59 7.26 28.62
N GLU A 48 5.71 5.98 28.31
CA GLU A 48 6.84 5.15 28.74
C GLU A 48 8.07 5.37 27.85
N HIS A 49 9.25 5.01 28.36
CA HIS A 49 10.47 5.09 27.58
C HIS A 49 10.41 4.08 26.41
N ASN A 50 10.60 4.57 25.18
CA ASN A 50 10.43 3.85 23.89
C ASN A 50 8.98 3.77 23.36
N ASP A 51 8.08 4.62 23.84
CA ASP A 51 6.79 4.82 23.18
C ASP A 51 6.97 5.36 21.74
N LYS A 52 6.25 4.78 20.78
CA LYS A 52 6.46 5.03 19.34
C LYS A 52 5.29 5.84 18.77
N ALA A 53 5.53 7.12 18.50
CA ALA A 53 4.65 7.91 17.65
C ALA A 53 4.81 7.44 16.19
N THR A 54 3.82 6.69 15.69
CA THR A 54 3.82 6.21 14.30
C THR A 54 3.07 7.21 13.42
N PHE A 55 3.79 7.78 12.45
CA PHE A 55 3.25 8.70 11.47
C PHE A 55 2.90 7.92 10.19
N PRO A 56 1.60 7.70 9.90
CA PRO A 56 1.23 6.96 8.71
C PRO A 56 1.62 7.76 7.46
N ARG A 57 2.26 7.08 6.49
CA ARG A 57 2.56 7.60 5.15
C ARG A 57 3.60 8.73 5.09
N GLU A 58 4.47 8.84 6.09
CA GLU A 58 5.56 9.85 6.12
C GLU A 58 6.95 9.24 5.92
N GLY A 59 7.01 8.03 5.37
CA GLY A 59 8.25 7.40 4.92
C GLY A 59 8.53 7.71 3.45
N ASP A 60 9.77 7.49 3.02
CA ASP A 60 10.18 7.66 1.63
C ASP A 60 9.43 6.68 0.70
N GLN A 61 8.81 7.21 -0.35
CA GLN A 61 8.15 6.42 -1.39
C GLN A 61 9.09 6.22 -2.57
N SER A 62 9.66 5.02 -2.69
CA SER A 62 10.55 4.65 -3.81
C SER A 62 9.82 3.99 -4.99
N ASP A 63 8.60 3.48 -4.79
CA ASP A 63 7.89 2.66 -5.76
C ASP A 63 6.41 3.11 -5.91
N PRO A 64 5.96 3.47 -7.14
CA PRO A 64 4.57 3.81 -7.44
C PRO A 64 3.62 2.59 -7.50
N ASP A 65 4.10 1.39 -7.16
CA ASP A 65 3.31 0.15 -7.10
C ASP A 65 3.07 -0.30 -5.65
N ILE A 66 3.58 0.45 -4.66
CA ILE A 66 3.22 0.28 -3.24
C ILE A 66 2.37 1.48 -2.82
N ASP A 67 1.37 1.78 -3.65
CA ASP A 67 0.20 2.51 -3.22
C ASP A 67 -0.59 1.63 -2.25
N GLY A 68 -0.32 1.82 -0.95
CA GLY A 68 -1.33 1.60 0.07
C GLY A 68 -2.41 2.68 -0.05
N GLU A 69 -3.12 2.68 -1.17
CA GLU A 69 -4.31 3.50 -1.43
C GLU A 69 -5.33 3.31 -0.30
N GLY A 70 -5.81 4.43 0.27
CA GLY A 70 -7.07 4.50 1.03
C GLY A 70 -6.97 4.42 2.56
N ASP A 71 -7.79 5.20 3.25
CA ASP A 71 -8.15 5.02 4.68
C ASP A 71 -8.98 3.73 4.90
N ASP A 72 -8.74 2.70 4.10
CA ASP A 72 -9.49 1.45 4.08
C ASP A 72 -8.71 0.37 4.81
N LEU A 73 -9.40 -0.31 5.74
CA LEU A 73 -8.84 -1.43 6.48
C LEU A 73 -9.03 -2.72 5.68
N ILE A 74 -7.92 -3.26 5.14
CA ILE A 74 -7.94 -4.51 4.37
C ILE A 74 -7.67 -5.70 5.31
N ALA A 75 -8.67 -6.58 5.46
CA ALA A 75 -8.55 -7.81 6.27
C ALA A 75 -8.58 -9.06 5.38
N LYS A 76 -7.51 -9.88 5.44
CA LYS A 76 -7.46 -11.17 4.73
C LYS A 76 -8.12 -12.26 5.56
N LYS A 77 -9.22 -12.83 5.06
CA LYS A 77 -9.92 -13.95 5.70
C LYS A 77 -10.01 -15.15 4.76
N THR A 78 -9.47 -16.29 5.19
CA THR A 78 -9.67 -17.56 4.50
C THR A 78 -11.05 -18.12 4.85
N ILE A 79 -11.89 -18.32 3.84
CA ILE A 79 -13.20 -18.95 3.96
C ILE A 79 -13.18 -20.32 3.28
N SER A 80 -14.07 -21.22 3.69
CA SER A 80 -14.22 -22.52 3.02
C SER A 80 -14.96 -22.38 1.68
N LEU A 81 -14.78 -23.36 0.78
CA LEU A 81 -15.49 -23.40 -0.51
C LEU A 81 -17.01 -23.42 -0.33
N ASN A 82 -17.51 -24.09 0.70
CA ASN A 82 -18.94 -24.12 1.02
C ASN A 82 -19.46 -22.71 1.38
N GLU A 83 -18.72 -21.97 2.20
CA GLU A 83 -19.07 -20.59 2.57
C GLU A 83 -18.98 -19.62 1.38
N ALA A 84 -18.01 -19.84 0.46
CA ALA A 84 -17.89 -19.05 -0.75
C ALA A 84 -19.03 -19.24 -1.75
N LEU A 85 -19.70 -20.41 -1.74
CA LEU A 85 -20.78 -20.77 -2.68
C LEU A 85 -22.18 -20.59 -2.08
N CYS A 86 -22.36 -20.91 -0.80
CA CYS A 86 -23.66 -20.89 -0.13
C CYS A 86 -23.92 -19.62 0.69
N GLY A 87 -22.97 -18.67 0.69
CA GLY A 87 -23.00 -17.47 1.49
C GLY A 87 -22.37 -17.71 2.87
N TYR A 88 -21.82 -16.62 3.44
CA TYR A 88 -21.11 -16.65 4.71
C TYR A 88 -21.72 -15.64 5.69
N LYS A 89 -21.52 -15.91 6.98
CA LYS A 89 -21.87 -14.99 8.07
C LYS A 89 -20.78 -15.02 9.13
N ILE A 90 -19.78 -14.18 8.96
CA ILE A 90 -18.56 -14.21 9.78
C ILE A 90 -18.51 -12.94 10.65
N PRO A 91 -18.37 -13.08 11.98
CA PRO A 91 -18.05 -11.94 12.84
C PRO A 91 -16.59 -11.52 12.63
N LEU A 92 -16.37 -10.23 12.39
CA LEU A 92 -15.07 -9.58 12.27
C LEU A 92 -14.93 -8.59 13.43
N GLU A 93 -13.82 -8.65 14.16
CA GLU A 93 -13.52 -7.66 15.20
C GLU A 93 -12.85 -6.43 14.57
N HIS A 94 -13.44 -5.26 14.77
CA HIS A 94 -12.88 -3.98 14.36
C HIS A 94 -11.81 -3.50 15.36
N LEU A 95 -10.96 -2.57 14.95
CA LEU A 95 -9.92 -1.99 15.80
C LEU A 95 -10.50 -1.27 17.05
N ASP A 96 -11.73 -0.76 16.94
CA ASP A 96 -12.48 -0.14 18.07
C ASP A 96 -13.11 -1.18 19.03
N GLY A 97 -12.84 -2.47 18.84
CA GLY A 97 -13.43 -3.56 19.64
C GLY A 97 -14.91 -3.85 19.33
N ARG A 98 -15.48 -3.25 18.28
CA ARG A 98 -16.84 -3.56 17.80
C ARG A 98 -16.82 -4.79 16.90
N THR A 99 -17.78 -5.69 17.05
CA THR A 99 -17.93 -6.83 16.15
C THR A 99 -18.82 -6.48 14.95
N LEU A 100 -18.25 -6.49 13.75
CA LEU A 100 -18.95 -6.34 12.48
C LEU A 100 -19.38 -7.72 11.98
N ILE A 101 -20.61 -7.86 11.48
CA ILE A 101 -21.09 -9.12 10.89
C ILE A 101 -21.02 -9.00 9.38
N LEU A 102 -20.01 -9.61 8.76
CA LEU A 102 -19.94 -9.75 7.32
C LEU A 102 -20.94 -10.84 6.89
N LYS A 103 -21.88 -10.48 6.02
CA LYS A 103 -22.92 -11.39 5.52
C LYS A 103 -23.03 -11.30 4.01
N ASN A 104 -23.22 -12.44 3.36
CA ASN A 104 -23.45 -12.51 1.92
C ASN A 104 -24.71 -13.36 1.63
N LYS A 105 -25.42 -13.04 0.54
CA LYS A 105 -26.66 -13.71 0.18
C LYS A 105 -26.36 -15.05 -0.51
N PRO A 106 -27.15 -16.11 -0.26
CA PRO A 106 -26.99 -17.36 -0.98
C PRO A 106 -27.15 -17.13 -2.49
N GLY A 107 -26.10 -17.44 -3.26
CA GLY A 107 -26.03 -17.23 -4.71
C GLY A 107 -25.03 -16.17 -5.16
N ASP A 108 -24.49 -15.34 -4.26
CA ASP A 108 -23.35 -14.47 -4.54
C ASP A 108 -22.05 -15.26 -4.35
N ILE A 109 -21.46 -15.70 -5.46
CA ILE A 109 -20.26 -16.54 -5.48
C ILE A 109 -19.01 -15.68 -5.29
N ILE A 110 -18.18 -16.03 -4.31
CA ILE A 110 -16.91 -15.35 -4.03
C ILE A 110 -15.77 -16.12 -4.70
N THR A 111 -15.11 -15.49 -5.66
CA THR A 111 -13.91 -16.03 -6.30
C THR A 111 -12.66 -15.80 -5.42
N PRO A 112 -11.62 -16.65 -5.54
CA PRO A 112 -10.33 -16.38 -4.90
C PRO A 112 -9.78 -15.02 -5.37
N ASP A 113 -9.13 -14.32 -4.45
CA ASP A 113 -8.58 -12.96 -4.65
C ASP A 113 -9.64 -11.87 -4.94
N CYS A 114 -10.91 -12.13 -4.60
CA CYS A 114 -11.96 -11.12 -4.68
C CYS A 114 -11.98 -10.20 -3.45
N PHE A 115 -12.15 -8.90 -3.67
CA PHE A 115 -12.34 -7.90 -2.63
C PHE A 115 -13.84 -7.70 -2.37
N VAL A 116 -14.24 -7.81 -1.11
CA VAL A 116 -15.63 -7.54 -0.69
C VAL A 116 -15.59 -6.27 0.15
N VAL A 117 -16.24 -5.22 -0.38
CA VAL A 117 -16.43 -3.90 0.25
C VAL A 117 -17.79 -3.85 0.94
#